data_AF-A0AA42YQP6-F1
#
_entry.id   AF-A0AA42YQP6-F1
#
_cell.length_a   1.000
_cell.length_b   1.000
_cell.length_c   1.000
_cell.angle_alpha   90.00
_cell.angle_beta   90.00
_cell.angle_gamma   90.00
#
_symmetry.space_group_name_H-M   'P 1'
#
loop_
_entity.id
_entity.type
_entity.pdbx_description
1 polymer ?
#
loop_
_entity_poly.entity_id
_entity_poly.type
_entity_poly.pdbx_seq_one_letter_code
_entity_poly.pdbx_strand_id
1 'polypeptide(L)'
;MEIKDYCSNVDMELTLWKAKIFDTIRKADQLGSAELEKILPNIQDLKMVVTELEDRIHQLRVECPLEWKPIRAEIEGVKGNLTNTYDEVIDYIGGRAAPVDVPG
;
A
#
# COMPACT_ATOMS: atom_id res chain seq x y z
N MET A 1 -7.43 -2.03 -20.90
CA MET A 1 -6.05 -1.91 -20.41
C MET A 1 -5.39 -3.25 -20.60
N GLU A 2 -4.20 -3.29 -21.21
CA GLU A 2 -3.40 -4.51 -21.31
C GLU A 2 -2.80 -4.87 -19.95
N ILE A 3 -2.57 -6.16 -19.71
CA ILE A 3 -1.98 -6.65 -18.44
C ILE A 3 -0.63 -5.97 -18.15
N LYS A 4 0.17 -5.71 -19.19
CA LYS A 4 1.48 -5.04 -19.06
C LYS A 4 1.36 -3.60 -18.61
N ASP A 5 0.41 -2.86 -19.16
CA ASP A 5 0.17 -1.47 -18.80
C ASP A 5 -0.36 -1.38 -17.36
N TYR A 6 -1.29 -2.27 -17.00
CA TYR A 6 -1.79 -2.39 -15.63
C TYR A 6 -0.66 -2.68 -14.64
N CYS A 7 0.14 -3.72 -14.90
CA CYS A 7 1.29 -4.08 -14.08
C CYS A 7 2.32 -2.95 -13.95
N SER A 8 2.46 -2.10 -14.98
CA SER A 8 3.39 -0.97 -14.94
C SER A 8 2.86 0.17 -14.08
N ASN A 9 1.55 0.48 -14.21
CA ASN A 9 0.89 1.52 -13.42
C ASN A 9 0.88 1.16 -11.93
N VAL A 10 0.46 -0.06 -11.59
CA VAL A 10 0.40 -0.49 -10.19
C VAL A 10 1.80 -0.54 -9.57
N ASP A 11 2.85 -0.87 -10.33
CA ASP A 11 4.23 -0.83 -9.82
C ASP A 11 4.70 0.58 -9.46
N MET A 12 4.33 1.57 -10.28
CA MET A 12 4.63 2.97 -9.99
C MET A 12 3.90 3.43 -8.73
N GLU A 13 2.61 3.10 -8.62
CA GLU A 13 1.81 3.38 -7.41
C GLU A 13 2.41 2.70 -6.18
N LEU A 14 2.77 1.43 -6.28
CA LEU A 14 3.38 0.66 -5.19
C LEU A 14 4.71 1.26 -4.75
N THR A 15 5.53 1.73 -5.70
CA THR A 15 6.79 2.42 -5.39
C THR A 15 6.52 3.71 -4.59
N LEU A 16 5.51 4.48 -4.98
CA LEU A 16 5.07 5.66 -4.23
C LEU A 16 4.57 5.29 -2.82
N TRP A 17 3.78 4.22 -2.70
CA TRP A 17 3.28 3.74 -1.41
C TRP A 17 4.39 3.32 -0.46
N LYS A 18 5.40 2.59 -0.94
CA LYS A 18 6.58 2.23 -0.14
C LYS A 18 7.30 3.46 0.40
N ALA A 19 7.48 4.49 -0.43
CA ALA A 19 8.08 5.74 0.01
C ALA A 19 7.24 6.44 1.09
N LYS A 20 5.92 6.55 0.89
CA LYS A 20 4.99 7.12 1.89
C LYS A 20 5.04 6.37 3.22
N ILE A 21 5.02 5.04 3.20
CA ILE A 21 5.08 4.21 4.41
C ILE A 21 6.42 4.39 5.12
N PHE A 22 7.53 4.44 4.37
CA PHE A 22 8.84 4.72 4.96
C PHE A 22 8.88 6.08 5.65
N ASP A 23 8.34 7.12 5.03
CA ASP A 23 8.24 8.45 5.64
C ASP A 23 7.35 8.45 6.89
N THR A 24 6.26 7.69 6.87
CA THR A 24 5.35 7.52 8.02
C THR A 24 6.03 6.80 9.17
N ILE A 25 6.77 5.73 8.92
CA ILE A 25 7.57 5.04 9.94
C ILE A 25 8.57 6.01 10.56
N ARG A 26 9.29 6.78 9.73
CA ARG A 26 10.25 7.77 10.22
C ARG A 26 9.62 8.86 11.08
N LYS A 27 8.37 9.26 10.79
CA LYS A 27 7.61 10.19 11.64
C LYS A 27 7.15 9.52 12.93
N ALA A 28 6.71 8.27 12.87
CA ALA A 28 6.31 7.50 14.03
C ALA A 28 7.49 7.29 15.00
N ASP A 29 8.70 7.06 14.49
CA ASP A 29 9.92 6.94 15.30
C ASP A 29 10.27 8.21 16.10
N GLN A 30 9.69 9.37 15.74
CA GLN A 30 9.86 10.63 16.48
C GLN A 30 8.86 10.78 17.62
N LEU A 31 7.88 9.88 17.75
CA LEU A 31 6.90 9.88 18.83
C LEU A 31 7.50 9.34 20.13
N GLY A 32 6.85 9.66 21.25
CA GLY A 32 7.14 9.03 22.54
C GLY A 32 6.86 7.53 22.51
N SER A 33 7.50 6.78 23.41
CA SER A 33 7.41 5.31 23.44
C SER A 33 5.97 4.78 23.58
N ALA A 34 5.12 5.49 24.34
CA ALA A 34 3.73 5.10 24.56
C ALA A 34 2.83 5.33 23.33
N GLU A 35 3.10 6.36 22.53
CA GLU A 35 2.42 6.63 21.27
C GLU A 35 2.90 5.69 20.15
N LEU A 36 4.20 5.38 20.12
CA LEU A 36 4.77 4.43 19.16
C LEU A 36 4.21 3.01 19.35
N GLU A 37 4.05 2.54 20.59
CA GLU A 37 3.46 1.23 20.88
C GLU A 37 2.02 1.09 20.36
N LYS A 38 1.25 2.18 20.36
CA LYS A 38 -0.15 2.17 19.90
C LYS A 38 -0.28 2.07 18.39
N ILE A 39 0.69 2.58 17.63
CA ILE A 39 0.65 2.61 16.16
C ILE A 39 1.47 1.50 15.50
N LEU A 40 2.35 0.85 16.25
CA LEU A 40 3.17 -0.27 15.79
C LEU A 40 2.36 -1.37 15.07
N PRO A 41 1.19 -1.81 15.57
CA PRO A 41 0.35 -2.79 14.88
C PRO A 41 -0.07 -2.32 13.47
N ASN A 42 -0.56 -1.08 13.34
CA ASN A 42 -0.98 -0.54 12.06
C ASN A 42 0.20 -0.40 11.07
N ILE A 43 1.41 -0.08 11.56
CA ILE A 43 2.63 -0.07 10.73
C ILE A 43 2.98 -1.47 10.24
N GLN A 44 2.79 -2.50 11.07
CA GLN A 44 3.02 -3.89 10.68
C GLN A 44 1.98 -4.32 9.63
N ASP A 45 0.72 -3.94 9.80
CA ASP A 45 -0.35 -4.21 8.84
C ASP A 45 -0.05 -3.55 7.49
N LEU A 46 0.39 -2.28 7.47
CA LEU A 46 0.82 -1.61 6.23
C LEU A 46 1.91 -2.38 5.49
N LYS A 47 2.92 -2.88 6.20
CA LYS A 47 4.00 -3.66 5.59
C LYS A 47 3.48 -4.98 5.03
N MET A 48 2.55 -5.63 5.72
CA MET A 48 1.92 -6.88 5.27
C MET A 48 1.12 -6.67 3.99
N VAL A 49 0.28 -5.63 3.94
CA VAL A 49 -0.54 -5.30 2.77
C VAL A 49 0.32 -4.94 1.55
N VAL A 50 1.44 -4.21 1.75
CA VAL A 50 2.42 -3.95 0.68
C VAL A 50 3.02 -5.24 0.14
N THR A 51 3.37 -6.18 1.02
CA THR A 51 3.97 -7.46 0.62
C THR A 51 2.97 -8.31 -0.17
N GLU A 52 1.71 -8.37 0.26
CA GLU A 52 0.66 -9.08 -0.50
C GLU A 52 0.46 -8.46 -1.90
N LEU A 53 0.50 -7.13 -1.99
CA LEU A 53 0.39 -6.42 -3.25
C LEU A 53 1.57 -6.74 -4.19
N GLU A 54 2.79 -6.80 -3.67
CA GLU A 54 3.99 -7.21 -4.41
C GLU A 54 3.86 -8.62 -4.99
N ASP A 55 3.43 -9.58 -4.18
CA ASP A 55 3.28 -10.98 -4.58
C ASP A 55 2.26 -11.14 -5.71
N ARG A 56 1.12 -10.46 -5.62
CA ARG A 56 0.06 -10.50 -6.63
C ARG A 56 0.51 -9.88 -7.95
N ILE A 57 1.24 -8.76 -7.91
CA ILE A 57 1.82 -8.15 -9.11
C ILE A 57 2.88 -9.05 -9.72
N HIS A 58 3.71 -9.69 -8.90
CA HIS A 58 4.71 -10.63 -9.36
C HIS A 58 4.07 -11.80 -10.11
N GLN A 59 3.06 -12.44 -9.52
CA GLN A 59 2.27 -13.50 -10.18
C GLN A 59 1.74 -13.03 -11.53
N LEU A 60 1.15 -11.83 -11.59
CA LEU A 60 0.59 -11.26 -12.82
C LEU A 60 1.63 -11.01 -13.93
N ARG A 61 2.92 -10.83 -13.58
CA ARG A 61 4.02 -10.58 -14.52
C ARG A 61 4.64 -11.84 -15.06
N VAL A 62 4.79 -12.85 -14.20
CA VAL A 62 5.55 -14.08 -14.51
C VAL A 62 4.64 -15.21 -14.95
N GLU A 63 3.41 -15.24 -14.45
CA GLU A 63 2.37 -16.14 -14.91
C GLU A 63 1.60 -15.45 -16.04
N CYS A 64 1.20 -16.22 -17.06
CA CYS A 64 0.38 -15.72 -18.15
C CYS A 64 -1.06 -16.22 -17.95
N PRO A 65 -1.82 -15.66 -16.99
CA PRO A 65 -3.18 -16.11 -16.74
C PRO A 65 -4.02 -15.84 -17.98
N LEU A 66 -4.71 -16.88 -18.46
CA LEU A 66 -5.66 -16.77 -19.58
C LEU A 66 -6.73 -15.70 -19.29
N GLU A 67 -7.13 -15.56 -18.02
CA GLU A 67 -8.00 -14.50 -17.52
C GLU A 67 -7.37 -13.82 -16.29
N TRP A 68 -6.94 -12.56 -16.44
CA TRP A 68 -6.25 -11.79 -15.39
C TRP A 68 -7.18 -10.88 -14.58
N LYS A 69 -8.44 -10.74 -14.99
CA LYS A 69 -9.46 -9.90 -14.32
C LYS A 69 -9.69 -10.26 -12.85
N PRO A 70 -9.70 -11.55 -12.43
CA PRO A 70 -9.85 -11.89 -11.01
C PRO A 70 -8.68 -11.38 -10.17
N ILE A 71 -7.44 -11.58 -10.64
CA ILE A 71 -6.24 -11.09 -9.96
C ILE A 71 -6.24 -9.56 -9.90
N ARG A 72 -6.69 -8.90 -10.98
CA ARG A 72 -6.91 -7.44 -10.97
C ARG A 72 -7.85 -7.01 -9.84
N ALA A 73 -9.00 -7.68 -9.70
CA ALA A 73 -9.98 -7.33 -8.67
C ALA A 73 -9.40 -7.49 -7.25
N GLU A 74 -8.58 -8.51 -7.05
CA GLU A 74 -7.90 -8.72 -5.77
C GLU A 74 -6.84 -7.65 -5.51
N ILE A 75 -6.05 -7.26 -6.51
CA ILE A 75 -5.08 -6.15 -6.41
C ILE A 75 -5.79 -4.84 -6.04
N GLU A 76 -6.93 -4.51 -6.67
CA GLU A 76 -7.69 -3.31 -6.29
C GLU A 76 -8.23 -3.40 -4.86
N GLY A 77 -8.62 -4.59 -4.39
CA GLY A 77 -9.00 -4.81 -2.99
C GLY A 77 -7.85 -4.54 -2.02
N VAL A 78 -6.66 -5.08 -2.31
CA VAL A 78 -5.45 -4.86 -1.52
C VAL A 78 -5.07 -3.37 -1.50
N LYS A 79 -5.16 -2.67 -2.64
CA LYS A 79 -4.96 -1.21 -2.72
C LYS A 79 -5.93 -0.43 -1.84
N GLY A 80 -7.20 -0.83 -1.80
CA GLY A 80 -8.20 -0.23 -0.93
C GLY A 80 -7.85 -0.37 0.55
N ASN A 81 -7.45 -1.57 0.98
CA ASN A 81 -7.01 -1.83 2.35
C ASN A 81 -5.77 -1.00 2.70
N LEU A 82 -4.79 -0.93 1.80
CA LEU A 82 -3.57 -0.14 1.99
C LEU A 82 -3.88 1.33 2.28
N THR A 83 -4.81 1.88 1.48
CA THR A 83 -5.26 3.28 1.63
C THR A 83 -5.89 3.51 2.99
N ASN A 84 -6.86 2.67 3.37
CA ASN A 84 -7.58 2.80 4.64
C ASN A 84 -6.62 2.71 5.84
N THR A 85 -5.74 1.71 5.87
CA THR A 85 -4.77 1.55 6.97
C THR A 85 -3.78 2.72 7.02
N TYR A 86 -3.39 3.27 5.87
CA TYR A 86 -2.47 4.41 5.84
C TYR A 86 -3.12 5.68 6.39
N ASP A 87 -4.37 5.93 6.03
CA ASP A 87 -5.12 7.09 6.52
C ASP A 87 -5.29 7.02 8.05
N GLU A 88 -5.63 5.84 8.60
CA GLU A 88 -5.69 5.62 10.06
C GLU A 88 -4.36 5.94 10.76
N VAL A 89 -3.24 5.51 10.18
CA VAL A 89 -1.90 5.75 10.73
C VAL A 89 -1.55 7.23 10.67
N ILE A 90 -1.82 7.90 9.55
CA ILE A 90 -1.51 9.32 9.38
C ILE A 90 -2.34 10.21 10.31
N ASP A 91 -3.64 9.93 10.44
CA ASP A 91 -4.53 10.64 11.36
C ASP A 91 -4.04 10.48 12.81
N TYR A 92 -3.57 9.28 13.18
CA TYR A 92 -3.03 9.01 14.51
C TYR A 92 -1.77 9.82 14.81
N ILE A 93 -0.84 9.95 13.86
CA ILE A 93 0.40 10.70 14.07
C ILE A 93 0.24 12.23 13.91
N GLY A 94 -1.00 12.72 13.68
CA GLY A 94 -1.29 14.15 13.56
C GLY A 94 -0.75 14.79 12.28
N GLY A 95 -0.38 13.99 11.27
CA GLY A 95 -0.13 14.50 9.93
C GLY A 95 -1.46 14.72 9.22
N ARG A 96 -1.67 15.84 8.51
CA ARG A 96 -2.79 15.88 7.56
C ARG A 96 -2.53 14.80 6.50
N ALA A 97 -3.44 13.84 6.37
CA ALA A 97 -3.50 12.99 5.19
C ALA A 97 -3.67 13.92 3.98
N ALA A 98 -2.66 13.98 3.12
CA ALA A 98 -2.87 14.54 1.80
C ALA A 98 -3.82 13.57 1.07
N PRO A 99 -4.87 14.05 0.38
CA PRO A 99 -5.75 13.20 -0.40
C PRO A 99 -4.91 12.29 -1.29
N VAL A 100 -5.09 10.99 -1.16
CA VAL A 100 -4.46 10.02 -2.04
C VAL A 100 -5.20 10.04 -3.37
N ASP A 101 -4.82 10.96 -4.25
CA ASP A 101 -5.18 10.84 -5.67
C ASP A 101 -4.42 9.62 -6.22
N VAL A 102 -5.10 8.47 -6.22
CA VAL A 102 -4.70 7.29 -6.97
C VAL A 102 -5.32 7.46 -8.36
N PRO A 103 -4.53 7.70 -9.42
CA PRO A 103 -5.05 7.76 -10.77
C PRO A 103 -5.65 6.40 -11.14
N GLY A 104 -6.92 6.39 -11.57
CA GLY A 104 -7.62 5.19 -12.05
C GLY A 104 -7.19 4.74 -13.45
#